data_AF-A0A2V5V423-F1
#
_entry.id   AF-A0A2V5V423-F1
#
_cell.length_a   1.000
_cell.length_b   1.000
_cell.length_c   1.000
_cell.angle_alpha   90.00
_cell.angle_beta   90.00
_cell.angle_gamma   90.00
#
_symmetry.space_group_name_H-M   'P 1'
#
loop_
_entity.id
_entity.type
_entity.pdbx_description
1 polymer ?
#
loop_
_entity_poly.entity_id
_entity_poly.type
_entity_poly.pdbx_seq_one_letter_code
_entity_poly.pdbx_strand_id
1 'polypeptide(L)'
;MSELKALHKEAIPAALEKATRYRLLNEPAEAESICLDVLKADPENQEAIITLLLALTDRFTKGYGVSDTQIKQLLGRIRSDYGRAYYSGIFAERRAKTKLTQNTPGCRFQAYDLFREAMNWFEKAESIRPSGNDDALLRWNTCARIIERNKLVPREEEEPIEFPLE
;
A
#
# COMPACT_ATOMS: atom_id res chain seq x y z
N MET A 1 13.04 24.34 15.02
CA MET A 1 12.60 23.69 13.76
C MET A 1 12.76 24.72 12.65
N SER A 2 13.36 24.34 11.53
CA SER A 2 13.51 25.26 10.38
C SER A 2 12.18 25.40 9.64
N GLU A 3 11.90 26.59 9.13
CA GLU A 3 10.71 26.84 8.30
C GLU A 3 10.92 26.22 6.90
N LEU A 4 9.93 25.45 6.43
CA LEU A 4 9.96 24.84 5.10
C LEU A 4 9.67 25.88 4.02
N LYS A 5 10.54 25.94 3.01
CA LYS A 5 10.36 26.82 1.85
C LYS A 5 9.14 26.37 1.03
N ALA A 6 8.36 27.33 0.55
CA ALA A 6 7.18 27.04 -0.25
C ALA A 6 7.55 26.61 -1.67
N LEU A 7 6.85 25.59 -2.19
CA LEU A 7 6.95 25.18 -3.59
C LEU A 7 6.08 26.06 -4.47
N HIS A 8 6.64 26.58 -5.57
CA HIS A 8 5.86 27.27 -6.59
C HIS A 8 4.97 26.29 -7.35
N LYS A 9 3.71 26.67 -7.63
CA LYS A 9 2.74 25.80 -8.33
C LYS A 9 3.22 25.35 -9.72
N GLU A 10 3.94 26.21 -10.42
CA GLU A 10 4.53 25.93 -11.73
C GLU A 10 5.60 24.82 -11.68
N ALA A 11 6.22 24.59 -10.52
CA ALA A 11 7.23 23.55 -10.33
C ALA A 11 6.62 22.17 -10.01
N ILE A 12 5.30 22.07 -9.78
CA ILE A 12 4.64 20.82 -9.37
C ILE A 12 4.88 19.67 -10.36
N PRO A 13 4.70 19.83 -11.70
CA PRO A 13 4.92 18.73 -12.63
C PRO A 13 6.35 18.17 -12.58
N ALA A 14 7.36 19.05 -12.53
CA ALA A 14 8.75 18.66 -12.44
C ALA A 14 9.09 18.00 -11.08
N ALA A 15 8.43 18.42 -10.00
CA ALA A 15 8.57 17.80 -8.69
C ALA A 15 8.00 16.37 -8.67
N LEU A 16 6.82 16.15 -9.25
CA LEU A 16 6.17 14.83 -9.33
C LEU A 16 6.98 13.85 -10.17
N GLU A 17 7.55 14.31 -11.28
CA GLU A 17 8.46 13.49 -12.08
C GLU A 17 9.69 13.03 -11.26
N LYS A 18 10.29 13.95 -10.49
CA LYS A 18 11.38 13.59 -9.57
C LYS A 18 10.95 12.59 -8.51
N ALA A 19 9.79 12.79 -7.87
CA ALA A 19 9.27 11.86 -6.88
C ALA A 19 9.10 10.44 -7.45
N THR A 20 8.58 10.33 -8.67
CA THR A 20 8.48 9.04 -9.37
C THR A 20 9.85 8.42 -9.63
N ARG A 21 10.83 9.21 -10.12
CA ARG A 21 12.21 8.74 -10.35
C ARG A 21 12.87 8.26 -9.06
N TYR A 22 12.74 9.00 -7.95
CA TYR A 22 13.29 8.60 -6.66
C TYR A 22 12.72 7.27 -6.18
N ARG A 23 11.41 7.03 -6.36
CA ARG A 23 10.82 5.71 -6.06
C ARG A 23 11.44 4.59 -6.91
N LEU A 24 11.69 4.83 -8.20
CA LEU A 24 12.34 3.85 -9.08
C LEU A 24 13.81 3.59 -8.69
N LEU A 25 14.50 4.57 -8.12
CA LEU A 25 15.83 4.44 -7.52
C LEU A 25 15.82 3.81 -6.12
N ASN A 26 14.65 3.37 -5.63
CA ASN A 26 14.46 2.84 -4.29
C ASN A 26 14.80 3.87 -3.19
N GLU A 27 14.49 5.15 -3.43
CA GLU A 27 14.63 6.30 -2.52
C GLU A 27 13.24 6.84 -2.11
N PRO A 28 12.46 6.09 -1.30
CA PRO A 28 11.07 6.45 -1.00
C PRO A 28 10.93 7.62 -0.02
N ALA A 29 11.95 7.92 0.80
CA ALA A 29 11.86 9.03 1.77
C ALA A 29 11.94 10.39 1.05
N GLU A 30 12.74 10.46 0.00
CA GLU A 30 12.93 11.58 -0.90
C GLU A 30 11.64 11.84 -1.69
N ALA A 31 11.03 10.78 -2.21
CA ALA A 31 9.72 10.85 -2.86
C ALA A 31 8.61 11.31 -1.90
N GLU A 32 8.57 10.79 -0.68
CA GLU A 32 7.64 11.21 0.37
C GLU A 32 7.80 12.70 0.67
N SER A 33 9.03 13.16 0.90
CA SER A 33 9.34 14.56 1.17
C SER A 33 8.81 15.48 0.06
N ILE A 34 9.06 15.14 -1.20
CA ILE A 34 8.60 15.94 -2.34
C ILE A 34 7.07 15.96 -2.41
N CYS A 35 6.41 14.81 -2.21
CA CYS A 35 4.96 14.76 -2.28
C CYS A 35 4.29 15.57 -1.17
N LEU A 36 4.88 15.63 0.03
CA LEU A 36 4.39 16.50 1.11
C LEU A 36 4.46 17.98 0.72
N ASP A 37 5.55 18.41 0.08
CA ASP A 37 5.69 19.80 -0.41
C ASP A 37 4.69 20.12 -1.52
N VAL A 38 4.47 19.18 -2.46
CA VAL A 38 3.43 19.32 -3.50
C VAL A 38 2.04 19.43 -2.86
N LEU A 39 1.70 18.57 -1.91
CA LEU A 39 0.39 18.59 -1.24
C LEU A 39 0.19 19.82 -0.34
N LYS A 40 1.26 20.47 0.11
CA LYS A 40 1.17 21.77 0.78
C LYS A 40 0.81 22.88 -0.20
N ALA A 41 1.29 22.83 -1.45
CA ALA A 41 1.00 23.81 -2.49
C ALA A 41 -0.32 23.56 -3.23
N ASP A 42 -0.68 22.28 -3.41
CA ASP A 42 -1.90 21.79 -4.04
C ASP A 42 -2.43 20.54 -3.29
N PRO A 43 -3.27 20.73 -2.26
CA PRO A 43 -3.77 19.63 -1.44
C PRO A 43 -4.59 18.59 -2.20
N GLU A 44 -5.14 18.93 -3.36
CA GLU A 44 -6.05 18.05 -4.08
C GLU A 44 -5.39 17.28 -5.23
N ASN A 45 -4.07 17.44 -5.37
CA ASN A 45 -3.28 16.82 -6.41
C ASN A 45 -3.30 15.28 -6.32
N GLN A 46 -4.02 14.64 -7.24
CA GLN A 46 -4.23 13.18 -7.21
C GLN A 46 -2.94 12.39 -7.44
N GLU A 47 -2.06 12.87 -8.30
CA GLU A 47 -0.78 12.21 -8.58
C GLU A 47 0.14 12.26 -7.35
N ALA A 48 0.18 13.38 -6.63
CA ALA A 48 0.92 13.51 -5.37
C ALA A 48 0.35 12.60 -4.27
N ILE A 49 -0.98 12.51 -4.13
CA ILE A 49 -1.65 11.62 -3.15
C ILE A 49 -1.26 10.16 -3.41
N ILE A 50 -1.37 9.72 -4.67
CA ILE A 50 -1.05 8.35 -5.08
C ILE A 50 0.45 8.07 -4.88
N THR A 51 1.31 8.99 -5.31
CA THR A 51 2.76 8.82 -5.22
C THR A 51 3.22 8.78 -3.76
N LEU A 52 2.66 9.63 -2.90
CA LEU A 52 2.91 9.61 -1.45
C LEU A 52 2.48 8.29 -0.82
N LEU A 53 1.27 7.80 -1.14
CA LEU A 53 0.80 6.50 -0.65
C LEU A 53 1.75 5.38 -1.05
N LEU A 54 2.19 5.38 -2.31
CA LEU A 54 3.11 4.37 -2.80
C LEU A 54 4.49 4.48 -2.16
N ALA A 55 5.02 5.70 -1.94
CA ALA A 55 6.28 5.93 -1.25
C ALA A 55 6.23 5.44 0.21
N LEU A 56 5.17 5.77 0.95
CA LEU A 56 4.95 5.32 2.32
C LEU A 56 4.90 3.79 2.40
N THR A 57 4.18 3.16 1.48
CA THR A 57 4.07 1.69 1.48
C THR A 57 5.33 0.99 0.96
N ASP A 58 6.18 1.65 0.14
CA ASP A 58 7.52 1.17 -0.22
C ASP A 58 8.45 1.08 1.00
N ARG A 59 8.21 1.90 2.04
CA ARG A 59 9.00 1.89 3.28
C ARG A 59 8.71 0.68 4.19
N PHE A 60 7.57 0.00 4.03
CA PHE A 60 7.23 -1.19 4.81
C PHE A 60 8.22 -2.34 4.63
N THR A 61 8.74 -2.52 3.42
CA THR A 61 9.72 -3.58 3.13
C THR A 61 11.11 -3.26 3.69
N LYS A 62 11.34 -2.00 4.08
CA LYS A 62 12.59 -1.53 4.69
C LYS A 62 12.56 -1.50 6.22
N GLY A 63 11.47 -1.97 6.85
CA GLY A 63 11.35 -2.05 8.30
C GLY A 63 11.13 -0.70 9.00
N TYR A 64 10.79 0.36 8.26
CA TYR A 64 10.43 1.64 8.86
C TYR A 64 9.04 1.59 9.51
N GLY A 65 8.88 2.27 10.64
CA GLY A 65 7.56 2.54 11.20
C GLY A 65 6.80 3.49 10.27
N VAL A 66 5.71 2.99 9.68
CA VAL A 66 4.82 3.77 8.80
C VAL A 66 3.42 3.72 9.39
N SER A 67 2.73 4.86 9.35
CA SER A 67 1.40 4.99 9.94
C SER A 67 0.31 4.42 9.03
N ASP A 68 -0.30 3.31 9.45
CA ASP A 68 -1.48 2.74 8.78
C ASP A 68 -2.63 3.77 8.68
N THR A 69 -2.78 4.62 9.70
CA THR A 69 -3.80 5.68 9.73
C THR A 69 -3.57 6.70 8.63
N GLN A 70 -2.33 7.13 8.42
CA GLN A 70 -1.97 8.08 7.36
C GLN A 70 -2.27 7.50 5.97
N ILE A 71 -1.95 6.22 5.75
CA ILE A 71 -2.24 5.56 4.48
C ILE A 71 -3.75 5.45 4.23
N LYS A 72 -4.53 5.08 5.26
CA LYS A 72 -6.01 5.05 5.15
C LYS A 72 -6.61 6.42 4.84
N GLN A 73 -6.07 7.49 5.43
CA GLN A 73 -6.49 8.86 5.10
C GLN A 73 -6.17 9.22 3.65
N LEU A 74 -4.99 8.84 3.13
CA LEU A 74 -4.64 9.07 1.73
C LEU A 74 -5.54 8.27 0.78
N LEU A 75 -5.83 7.01 1.09
CA LEU A 75 -6.80 6.18 0.34
C LEU A 75 -8.16 6.87 0.23
N GLY A 76 -8.65 7.47 1.32
CA GLY A 76 -9.91 8.22 1.32
C GLY A 76 -9.93 9.46 0.42
N ARG A 77 -8.75 10.02 0.09
CA ARG A 77 -8.61 11.20 -0.78
C ARG A 77 -8.48 10.88 -2.27
N ILE A 78 -8.32 9.60 -2.62
CA ILE A 78 -8.28 9.17 -4.02
C ILE A 78 -9.70 9.26 -4.59
N ARG A 79 -9.86 10.00 -5.69
CA ARG A 79 -11.18 10.30 -6.27
C ARG A 79 -11.80 9.12 -7.02
N SER A 80 -10.98 8.38 -7.76
CA SER A 80 -11.42 7.25 -8.56
C SER A 80 -11.76 6.05 -7.68
N ASP A 81 -12.95 5.46 -7.85
CA ASP A 81 -13.34 4.21 -7.21
C ASP A 81 -12.38 3.06 -7.56
N TYR A 82 -12.01 2.96 -8.83
CA TYR A 82 -10.99 2.02 -9.30
C TYR A 82 -9.67 2.25 -8.55
N GLY A 83 -9.21 3.50 -8.50
CA GLY A 83 -7.98 3.87 -7.78
C GLY A 83 -8.04 3.49 -6.30
N ARG A 84 -9.14 3.80 -5.61
CA ARG A 84 -9.33 3.43 -4.19
C ARG A 84 -9.25 1.93 -3.98
N ALA A 85 -9.93 1.13 -4.79
CA ALA A 85 -9.89 -0.32 -4.69
C ALA A 85 -8.48 -0.86 -5.00
N TYR A 86 -7.87 -0.41 -6.09
CA TYR A 86 -6.56 -0.86 -6.55
C TYR A 86 -5.44 -0.54 -5.54
N TYR A 87 -5.38 0.70 -5.04
CA TYR A 87 -4.34 1.09 -4.08
C TYR A 87 -4.59 0.51 -2.68
N SER A 88 -5.85 0.22 -2.30
CA SER A 88 -6.14 -0.58 -1.09
C SER A 88 -5.54 -1.99 -1.20
N GLY A 89 -5.65 -2.61 -2.39
CA GLY A 89 -5.02 -3.89 -2.67
C GLY A 89 -3.50 -3.84 -2.56
N ILE A 90 -2.85 -2.82 -3.14
CA ILE A 90 -1.38 -2.63 -3.02
C ILE A 90 -0.95 -2.46 -1.56
N PHE A 91 -1.72 -1.71 -0.77
CA PHE A 91 -1.45 -1.51 0.65
C PHE A 91 -1.46 -2.85 1.41
N ALA A 92 -2.51 -3.67 1.24
CA ALA A 92 -2.60 -4.99 1.85
C ALA A 92 -1.49 -5.94 1.36
N GLU A 93 -1.21 -5.97 0.04
CA GLU A 93 -0.15 -6.78 -0.56
C GLU A 93 1.23 -6.47 0.06
N ARG A 94 1.57 -5.19 0.23
CA ARG A 94 2.86 -4.77 0.80
C ARG A 94 2.98 -5.14 2.27
N ARG A 95 1.91 -5.01 3.05
CA ARG A 95 1.88 -5.49 4.45
C ARG A 95 2.04 -7.00 4.52
N ALA A 96 1.39 -7.75 3.63
CA ALA A 96 1.51 -9.21 3.54
C ALA A 96 2.97 -9.62 3.28
N LYS A 97 3.66 -8.94 2.35
CA LYS A 97 5.08 -9.17 2.08
C LYS A 97 5.96 -8.88 3.28
N THR A 98 5.73 -7.78 4.01
CA THR A 98 6.47 -7.50 5.25
C THR A 98 6.25 -8.59 6.30
N LYS A 99 5.02 -9.06 6.49
CA LYS A 99 4.73 -10.19 7.40
C LYS A 99 5.43 -11.46 6.96
N LEU A 100 5.47 -11.75 5.66
CA LEU A 100 6.17 -12.91 5.14
C LEU A 100 7.69 -12.86 5.38
N THR A 101 8.29 -11.67 5.39
CA THR A 101 9.72 -11.50 5.74
C THR A 101 10.01 -11.57 7.24
N GLN A 102 9.00 -11.42 8.09
CA GLN A 102 9.14 -11.51 9.55
C GLN A 102 9.09 -13.00 9.97
N ASN A 103 10.19 -13.50 10.53
CA ASN A 103 10.31 -14.90 10.97
C ASN A 103 9.76 -15.15 12.39
N THR A 104 8.74 -14.40 12.82
CA THR A 104 8.11 -14.61 14.14
C THR A 104 6.87 -15.51 14.02
N PRO A 105 6.51 -16.25 15.10
CA PRO A 105 5.31 -17.09 15.11
C PRO A 105 4.06 -16.31 14.71
N GLY A 106 3.18 -16.94 13.92
CA GLY A 106 1.92 -16.33 13.47
C GLY A 106 2.03 -15.39 12.26
N CYS A 107 3.22 -14.91 11.89
CA CYS A 107 3.37 -14.00 10.75
C CYS A 107 2.99 -14.62 9.41
N ARG A 108 3.15 -15.94 9.25
CA ARG A 108 2.75 -16.66 8.02
C ARG A 108 1.23 -16.68 7.83
N PHE A 109 0.46 -16.86 8.91
CA PHE A 109 -1.00 -16.79 8.87
C PHE A 109 -1.46 -15.36 8.60
N GLN A 110 -0.87 -14.36 9.28
CA GLN A 110 -1.15 -12.95 9.00
C GLN A 110 -0.82 -12.57 7.55
N ALA A 111 0.27 -13.09 6.98
CA ALA A 111 0.62 -12.87 5.58
C ALA A 111 -0.45 -13.47 4.65
N TYR A 112 -0.95 -14.68 4.94
CA TYR A 112 -2.05 -15.29 4.19
C TYR A 112 -3.29 -14.38 4.20
N ASP A 113 -3.74 -13.96 5.38
CA ASP A 113 -4.94 -13.13 5.54
C ASP A 113 -4.81 -11.81 4.77
N LEU A 114 -3.64 -11.15 4.86
CA LEU A 114 -3.38 -9.90 4.14
C LEU A 114 -3.29 -10.10 2.63
N PHE A 115 -2.75 -11.22 2.13
CA PHE A 115 -2.80 -11.51 0.69
C PHE A 115 -4.23 -11.76 0.22
N ARG A 116 -5.07 -12.43 1.01
CA ARG A 116 -6.49 -12.62 0.69
C ARG A 116 -7.25 -11.30 0.72
N GLU A 117 -6.96 -10.42 1.68
CA GLU A 117 -7.48 -9.06 1.71
C GLU A 117 -7.09 -8.29 0.43
N ALA A 118 -5.83 -8.37 0.02
CA ALA A 118 -5.35 -7.74 -1.21
C ALA A 118 -6.09 -8.26 -2.45
N MET A 119 -6.26 -9.58 -2.55
CA MET A 119 -7.01 -10.23 -3.64
C MET A 119 -8.46 -9.75 -3.71
N ASN A 120 -9.17 -9.68 -2.58
CA ASN A 120 -10.54 -9.16 -2.52
C ASN A 120 -10.62 -7.70 -3.01
N TRP A 121 -9.61 -6.88 -2.71
CA TRP A 121 -9.55 -5.50 -3.22
C TRP A 121 -9.27 -5.45 -4.73
N PHE A 122 -8.39 -6.31 -5.24
CA PHE A 122 -8.13 -6.40 -6.68
C PHE A 122 -9.35 -6.92 -7.45
N GLU A 123 -10.13 -7.85 -6.92
CA GLU A 123 -11.40 -8.30 -7.51
C GLU A 123 -12.43 -7.15 -7.55
N LYS A 124 -12.51 -6.34 -6.50
CA LYS A 124 -13.33 -5.12 -6.51
C LYS A 124 -12.87 -4.14 -7.59
N ALA A 125 -11.56 -3.88 -7.68
CA ALA A 125 -11.00 -3.01 -8.71
C ALA A 125 -11.25 -3.56 -10.12
N GLU A 126 -11.12 -4.88 -10.29
CA GLU A 126 -11.38 -5.58 -11.54
C GLU A 126 -12.81 -5.36 -12.04
N SER A 127 -13.80 -5.43 -11.14
CA SER A 127 -15.23 -5.29 -11.48
C SER A 127 -15.61 -3.93 -12.07
N ILE A 128 -14.80 -2.89 -11.81
CA ILE A 128 -15.02 -1.50 -12.24
C ILE A 128 -13.89 -0.96 -13.12
N ARG A 129 -13.05 -1.85 -13.66
CA ARG A 129 -11.82 -1.46 -14.35
C ARG A 129 -12.12 -0.76 -15.68
N PRO A 130 -11.33 0.28 -16.05
CA PRO A 130 -11.38 0.83 -17.40
C PRO A 130 -11.02 -0.22 -18.46
N SER A 131 -11.57 -0.07 -19.66
CA SER A 131 -11.23 -0.95 -20.79
C SER A 131 -9.72 -0.93 -21.05
N GLY A 132 -9.11 -2.12 -21.14
CA GLY A 132 -7.67 -2.28 -21.39
C GLY A 132 -6.78 -2.09 -20.15
N ASN A 133 -7.33 -1.89 -18.95
CA ASN A 133 -6.56 -1.88 -17.72
C ASN A 133 -6.69 -3.21 -16.97
N ASP A 134 -5.67 -4.07 -17.11
CA ASP A 134 -5.60 -5.38 -16.43
C ASP A 134 -4.65 -5.38 -15.22
N ASP A 135 -4.26 -4.21 -14.71
CA ASP A 135 -3.31 -4.09 -13.60
C ASP A 135 -3.78 -4.84 -12.34
N ALA A 136 -5.09 -4.76 -12.05
CA ALA A 136 -5.69 -5.48 -10.94
C ALA A 136 -5.54 -7.02 -11.08
N LEU A 137 -5.70 -7.55 -12.29
CA LEU A 137 -5.56 -8.98 -12.58
C LEU A 137 -4.11 -9.43 -12.40
N LEU A 138 -3.15 -8.63 -12.90
CA LEU A 138 -1.73 -8.91 -12.74
C LEU A 138 -1.32 -8.96 -11.26
N ARG A 139 -1.86 -8.04 -10.46
CA ARG A 139 -1.63 -7.99 -9.00
C ARG A 139 -2.28 -9.14 -8.26
N TRP A 140 -3.52 -9.49 -8.59
CA TRP A 140 -4.21 -10.66 -8.04
C TRP A 140 -3.41 -11.94 -8.30
N ASN A 141 -2.98 -12.14 -9.55
CA ASN A 141 -2.16 -13.29 -9.95
C ASN A 141 -0.83 -13.35 -9.19
N THR A 142 -0.23 -12.19 -8.91
CA THR A 142 0.99 -12.10 -8.10
C THR A 142 0.73 -12.59 -6.67
N CYS A 143 -0.38 -12.18 -6.04
CA CYS A 143 -0.76 -12.65 -4.72
C CYS A 143 -0.98 -14.16 -4.69
N ALA A 144 -1.74 -14.70 -5.66
CA ALA A 144 -2.00 -16.13 -5.78
C ALA A 144 -0.71 -16.96 -5.90
N ARG A 145 0.22 -16.55 -6.77
CA ARG A 145 1.53 -17.21 -6.93
C ARG A 145 2.37 -17.16 -5.65
N ILE A 146 2.32 -16.06 -4.91
CA ILE A 146 3.06 -15.93 -3.64
C ILE A 146 2.48 -16.87 -2.59
N ILE A 147 1.16 -16.95 -2.45
CA ILE A 147 0.48 -17.88 -1.53
C ILE A 147 0.88 -19.32 -1.84
N GLU A 148 0.77 -19.73 -3.11
CA GLU A 148 1.10 -21.09 -3.56
C GLU A 148 2.58 -21.42 -3.32
N ARG A 149 3.50 -20.57 -3.80
CA ARG A 149 4.94 -20.77 -3.67
C ARG A 149 5.38 -20.92 -2.22
N ASN A 150 4.77 -20.15 -1.31
CA ASN A 150 5.12 -20.17 0.10
C ASN A 150 4.28 -21.15 0.92
N LYS A 151 3.32 -21.88 0.31
CA LYS A 151 2.38 -22.78 0.99
C LYS A 151 1.71 -22.09 2.19
N LEU A 152 1.22 -20.87 1.94
CA LEU A 152 0.51 -20.11 2.97
C LEU A 152 -0.90 -20.68 3.13
N VAL A 153 -1.33 -20.82 4.38
CA VAL A 153 -2.63 -21.39 4.77
C VAL A 153 -3.29 -20.45 5.78
N PRO A 154 -4.63 -20.47 5.90
CA PRO A 154 -5.31 -19.79 6.99
C PRO A 154 -4.87 -20.39 8.34
N ARG A 155 -5.02 -19.60 9.42
CA ARG A 155 -4.89 -20.15 10.76
C ARG A 155 -6.07 -21.10 11.00
N GLU A 156 -5.79 -22.31 11.49
CA GLU A 156 -6.85 -23.17 12.02
C GLU A 156 -7.47 -22.45 13.23
N GLU A 157 -8.80 -22.41 13.31
CA GLU A 157 -9.50 -21.86 14.47
C GLU A 157 -9.09 -22.71 15.69
N GLU A 158 -8.40 -22.10 16.66
CA GLU A 158 -8.18 -22.76 17.95
C GLU A 158 -9.56 -22.91 18.59
N GLU A 159 -10.03 -24.16 18.72
CA GLU A 159 -11.25 -24.44 19.47
C GLU A 159 -11.13 -23.77 20.85
N PRO A 160 -12.17 -23.01 21.29
CA PRO A 160 -12.15 -22.41 22.61
C PRO A 160 -11.87 -23.50 23.64
N ILE A 161 -10.77 -23.37 24.39
CA ILE A 161 -10.52 -24.23 25.53
C ILE A 161 -11.65 -23.92 26.53
N GLU A 162 -12.68 -24.75 26.57
CA GLU A 162 -13.66 -24.74 27.64
C GLU A 162 -12.91 -25.11 28.93
N PHE A 163 -12.57 -24.10 29.72
CA PHE A 163 -12.11 -24.34 31.08
C PHE A 163 -13.31 -24.88 31.86
N PRO A 164 -13.23 -26.09 32.44
CA PRO A 164 -14.27 -26.59 33.33
C PRO A 164 -14.44 -25.58 34.47
N LEU A 165 -15.66 -25.11 34.67
CA LEU A 165 -16.01 -24.34 35.87
C LEU A 165 -15.97 -25.32 37.05
N GLU A 166 -14.99 -25.17 37.93
CA GLU A 166 -14.97 -25.81 39.26
C GLU A 166 -15.96 -25.14 40.23
#